data_AF-A0A925GKC4-F1
#
_entry.id   AF-A0A925GKC4-F1
#
_cell.length_a   1.000
_cell.length_b   1.000
_cell.length_c   1.000
_cell.angle_alpha   90.00
_cell.angle_beta   90.00
_cell.angle_gamma   90.00
#
_symmetry.space_group_name_H-M   'P 1'
#
loop_
_entity.id
_entity.type
_entity.pdbx_description
1 polymer ?
#
loop_
_entity_poly.entity_id
_entity_poly.type
_entity_poly.pdbx_seq_one_letter_code
_entity_poly.pdbx_strand_id
1 'polypeptide(L)'
;MFEDRVPRLADLDGDGRDEIILVEADVVNGAALVVYGLKNGAIAELARGPYAGSSFRWLNPVGVADFDGDGLLDLASVTTPHIGGILTLHHYRPPRLEPYARATDVSNHRMGELEQQLAVIVAHSSNRPTILIPNMQLMAIQALRWDVPGQLTELAHTLVLPARVARITPMPGGGCLRLTDGSWWRVTLAQ
;
A
#
# COMPACT_ATOMS: atom_id res chain seq x y z
N MET A 1 13.31 11.11 -10.69
CA MET A 1 14.09 10.52 -9.57
C MET A 1 13.24 9.44 -8.95
N PHE A 2 13.81 8.31 -8.51
CA PHE A 2 13.07 7.29 -7.78
C PHE A 2 13.24 7.47 -6.27
N GLU A 3 12.17 7.21 -5.51
CA GLU A 3 12.13 7.45 -4.05
C GLU A 3 12.17 6.16 -3.21
N ASP A 4 12.22 5.00 -3.87
CA ASP A 4 12.32 3.72 -3.20
C ASP A 4 13.71 3.47 -2.62
N ARG A 5 13.73 2.83 -1.46
CA ARG A 5 14.95 2.21 -0.91
C ARG A 5 15.17 0.80 -1.44
N VAL A 6 14.06 0.11 -1.74
CA VAL A 6 14.03 -1.25 -2.28
C VAL A 6 12.85 -1.30 -3.25
N PRO A 7 13.06 -1.68 -4.53
CA PRO A 7 11.97 -1.84 -5.48
C PRO A 7 11.05 -2.99 -5.07
N ARG A 8 9.79 -2.92 -5.49
CA ARG A 8 8.84 -4.04 -5.37
C ARG A 8 8.80 -4.79 -6.69
N LEU A 9 8.75 -6.12 -6.62
CA LEU A 9 8.72 -7.01 -7.77
C LEU A 9 7.44 -7.85 -7.70
N ALA A 10 6.73 -7.95 -8.81
CA ALA A 10 5.57 -8.83 -8.97
C ALA A 10 5.28 -9.09 -10.46
N ASP A 11 4.96 -10.32 -10.82
CA ASP A 11 4.43 -10.72 -12.13
C ASP A 11 2.98 -10.20 -12.28
N LEU A 12 2.83 -8.97 -12.76
CA LEU A 12 1.54 -8.26 -12.79
C LEU A 12 0.67 -8.68 -13.98
N ASP A 13 1.29 -9.16 -15.06
CA ASP A 13 0.57 -9.64 -16.25
C ASP A 13 0.47 -11.17 -16.37
N GLY A 14 1.12 -11.91 -15.47
CA GLY A 14 1.06 -13.37 -15.40
C GLY A 14 1.91 -14.08 -16.45
N ASP A 15 2.89 -13.40 -17.05
CA ASP A 15 3.77 -13.96 -18.07
C ASP A 15 4.96 -14.78 -17.51
N GLY A 16 5.08 -14.84 -16.19
CA GLY A 16 6.15 -15.53 -15.46
C GLY A 16 7.39 -14.67 -15.23
N ARG A 17 7.34 -13.37 -15.51
CA ARG A 17 8.40 -12.41 -15.21
C ARG A 17 7.86 -11.27 -14.35
N ASP A 18 8.64 -10.88 -13.35
CA ASP A 18 8.24 -9.76 -12.50
C ASP A 18 8.39 -8.41 -13.21
N GLU A 19 7.36 -7.57 -13.07
CA GLU A 19 7.46 -6.14 -13.23
C GLU A 19 8.10 -5.48 -12.00
N ILE A 20 8.71 -4.32 -12.23
CA ILE A 20 9.33 -3.46 -11.22
C ILE A 20 8.38 -2.31 -10.89
N ILE A 21 7.98 -2.23 -9.63
CA ILE A 21 7.08 -1.19 -9.12
C ILE A 21 7.89 -0.19 -8.29
N LEU A 22 7.79 1.09 -8.67
CA LEU A 22 8.58 2.19 -8.13
C LEU A 22 7.70 3.42 -7.83
N VAL A 23 8.24 4.33 -7.03
CA VAL A 23 7.75 5.68 -6.81
C VAL A 23 8.67 6.64 -7.56
N GLU A 24 8.12 7.34 -8.55
CA GLU A 24 8.84 8.33 -9.33
C GLU A 24 8.41 9.74 -8.95
N ALA A 25 9.38 10.58 -8.56
CA ALA A 25 9.17 11.98 -8.24
C ALA A 25 9.02 12.84 -9.51
N ASP A 26 7.94 13.62 -9.57
CA ASP A 26 7.78 14.72 -10.53
C ASP A 26 7.88 16.08 -9.81
N VAL A 27 8.58 17.02 -10.45
CA VAL A 27 8.92 18.33 -9.86
C VAL A 27 7.69 19.21 -9.69
N VAL A 28 6.68 19.07 -10.55
CA VAL A 28 5.49 19.93 -10.57
C VAL A 28 4.30 19.23 -9.94
N ASN A 29 4.09 17.96 -10.28
CA ASN A 29 2.89 17.19 -9.98
C ASN A 29 3.04 16.32 -8.73
N GLY A 30 4.25 16.18 -8.18
CA GLY A 30 4.54 15.26 -7.07
C GLY A 30 4.77 13.83 -7.53
N ALA A 31 4.95 12.91 -6.58
CA ALA A 31 5.28 11.53 -6.89
C ALA A 31 4.14 10.76 -7.55
N ALA A 32 4.47 9.76 -8.37
CA ALA A 32 3.53 8.78 -8.93
C ALA A 32 4.04 7.36 -8.70
N LEU A 33 3.11 6.41 -8.60
CA LEU A 33 3.42 4.98 -8.67
C LEU A 33 3.60 4.60 -10.14
N VAL A 34 4.72 3.97 -10.47
CA VAL A 34 5.08 3.58 -11.84
C VAL A 34 5.46 2.11 -11.90
N VAL A 35 5.17 1.48 -13.03
CA VAL A 35 5.49 0.10 -13.31
C VAL A 35 6.41 0.06 -14.52
N TYR A 36 7.56 -0.58 -14.36
CA TYR A 36 8.51 -0.88 -15.42
C TYR A 36 8.55 -2.38 -15.67
N GLY A 37 8.78 -2.78 -16.91
CA GLY A 37 8.97 -4.18 -17.28
C GLY A 37 9.71 -4.29 -18.60
N LEU A 38 9.80 -5.50 -19.14
CA LEU A 38 10.50 -5.73 -20.41
C LEU A 38 9.53 -5.58 -21.59
N LYS A 39 9.85 -4.65 -22.49
CA LYS A 39 9.18 -4.48 -23.77
C LYS A 39 10.20 -4.62 -24.89
N ASN A 40 10.02 -5.63 -25.75
CA ASN A 40 10.96 -5.94 -26.84
C ASN A 40 12.42 -6.11 -26.37
N GLY A 41 12.61 -6.72 -25.20
CA GLY A 41 13.94 -6.98 -24.61
C GLY A 41 14.60 -5.78 -23.94
N ALA A 42 13.92 -4.64 -23.83
CA ALA A 42 14.41 -3.45 -23.13
C ALA A 42 13.48 -3.08 -21.97
N ILE A 43 14.04 -2.50 -20.91
CA ILE A 43 13.25 -1.94 -19.80
C ILE A 43 12.47 -0.74 -20.34
N ALA A 44 11.16 -0.72 -20.07
CA ALA A 44 10.26 0.36 -20.43
C ALA A 44 9.22 0.60 -19.34
N GLU A 45 8.75 1.84 -19.19
CA GLU A 45 7.56 2.14 -18.39
C GLU A 45 6.35 1.50 -19.07
N LEU A 46 5.65 0.65 -18.32
CA LEU A 46 4.45 -0.06 -18.76
C LEU A 46 3.19 0.64 -18.29
N ALA A 47 3.19 1.17 -17.06
CA ALA A 47 2.04 1.88 -16.51
C ALA A 47 2.41 2.95 -15.48
N ARG A 48 1.53 3.93 -15.33
CA ARG A 48 1.63 5.01 -14.33
C ARG A 48 0.30 5.30 -13.67
N GLY A 49 0.33 5.51 -12.36
CA GLY A 49 -0.81 5.97 -11.57
C GLY A 49 -0.93 7.50 -11.53
N PRO A 50 -2.02 8.02 -10.95
CA PRO A 50 -2.18 9.45 -10.75
C PRO A 50 -1.03 10.03 -9.90
N TYR A 51 -0.62 11.25 -10.22
CA TYR A 51 0.34 12.00 -9.41
C TYR A 51 -0.25 12.36 -8.04
N ALA A 52 0.63 12.54 -7.05
CA ALA A 52 0.30 12.93 -5.68
C ALA A 52 -0.19 14.40 -5.54
N GLY A 53 -0.33 15.12 -6.66
CA GLY A 53 -1.02 16.39 -6.79
C GLY A 53 -0.11 17.57 -7.11
N SER A 54 0.88 17.83 -6.25
CA SER A 54 1.82 18.95 -6.44
C SER A 54 3.25 18.62 -5.99
N SER A 55 4.19 19.52 -6.30
CA SER A 55 5.58 19.45 -5.86
C SER A 55 5.72 19.05 -4.39
N PHE A 56 6.71 18.21 -4.09
CA PHE A 56 6.99 17.71 -2.72
C PHE A 56 5.88 16.87 -2.10
N ARG A 57 4.89 16.41 -2.88
CA ARG A 57 3.93 15.41 -2.44
C ARG A 57 4.46 14.02 -2.77
N TRP A 58 4.50 13.19 -1.74
CA TRP A 58 4.98 11.81 -1.81
C TRP A 58 3.82 10.84 -1.59
N LEU A 59 3.98 9.62 -2.11
CA LEU A 59 3.12 8.48 -1.82
C LEU A 59 3.99 7.30 -1.44
N ASN A 60 3.46 6.40 -0.61
CA ASN A 60 4.19 5.24 -0.15
C ASN A 60 3.43 3.95 -0.52
N PRO A 61 4.02 3.03 -1.30
CA PRO A 61 3.32 1.82 -1.69
C PRO A 61 3.14 0.87 -0.50
N VAL A 62 1.95 0.30 -0.38
CA VAL A 62 1.60 -0.73 0.61
C VAL A 62 2.05 -2.10 0.10
N GLY A 63 1.73 -2.44 -1.15
CA GLY A 63 2.08 -3.72 -1.75
C GLY A 63 1.16 -4.11 -2.90
N VAL A 64 1.24 -5.37 -3.28
CA VAL A 64 0.53 -5.98 -4.41
C VAL A 64 -0.24 -7.20 -3.93
N ALA A 65 -1.51 -7.32 -4.34
CA ALA A 65 -2.34 -8.51 -4.11
C ALA A 65 -3.57 -8.46 -5.02
N ASP A 66 -4.24 -9.58 -5.21
CA ASP A 66 -5.57 -9.64 -5.85
C ASP A 66 -6.64 -9.15 -4.84
N PHE A 67 -6.79 -7.83 -4.73
CA PHE A 67 -7.68 -7.23 -3.72
C PHE A 67 -9.15 -7.36 -4.12
N ASP A 68 -9.44 -7.35 -5.43
CA ASP A 68 -10.80 -7.43 -5.98
C ASP A 68 -11.21 -8.84 -6.45
N GLY A 69 -10.36 -9.84 -6.24
CA GLY A 69 -10.62 -11.27 -6.38
C GLY A 69 -10.94 -11.69 -7.81
N ASP A 70 -10.54 -10.88 -8.80
CA ASP A 70 -10.75 -11.18 -10.22
C ASP A 70 -9.67 -12.11 -10.79
N GLY A 71 -8.66 -12.45 -9.99
CA GLY A 71 -7.53 -13.30 -10.35
C GLY A 71 -6.34 -12.52 -10.92
N LEU A 72 -6.41 -11.20 -11.01
CA LEU A 72 -5.32 -10.32 -11.43
C LEU A 72 -4.72 -9.58 -10.22
N LEU A 73 -3.46 -9.19 -10.32
CA LEU A 73 -2.80 -8.44 -9.25
C LEU A 73 -3.15 -6.95 -9.32
N ASP A 74 -3.51 -6.39 -8.17
CA ASP A 74 -3.74 -4.97 -7.94
C ASP A 74 -2.61 -4.34 -7.12
N LEU A 75 -2.48 -3.00 -7.20
CA LEU A 75 -1.49 -2.24 -6.44
C LEU A 75 -2.15 -1.33 -5.40
N ALA A 76 -1.62 -1.34 -4.18
CA ALA A 76 -2.05 -0.47 -3.09
C ALA A 76 -0.98 0.56 -2.71
N SER A 77 -1.38 1.82 -2.51
CA SER A 77 -0.49 2.89 -2.04
C SER A 77 -1.21 3.92 -1.19
N VAL A 78 -0.46 4.61 -0.31
CA VAL A 78 -0.97 5.73 0.48
C VAL A 78 -0.40 7.04 -0.03
N THR A 79 -1.27 7.92 -0.53
CA THR A 79 -0.89 9.26 -0.97
C THR A 79 -0.80 10.21 0.21
N THR A 80 0.31 10.94 0.31
CA THR A 80 0.60 11.92 1.36
C THR A 80 0.40 11.37 2.78
N PRO A 81 1.12 10.30 3.18
CA PRO A 81 0.91 9.59 4.45
C PRO A 81 1.12 10.44 5.72
N HIS A 82 1.55 11.69 5.60
CA HIS A 82 1.74 12.62 6.73
C HIS A 82 0.71 13.75 6.78
N ILE A 83 -0.09 13.92 5.72
CA ILE A 83 -1.05 15.02 5.62
C ILE A 83 -2.42 14.53 5.15
N GLY A 84 -2.52 13.96 3.95
CA GLY A 84 -3.80 13.55 3.37
C GLY A 84 -4.21 12.13 3.77
N GLY A 85 -3.26 11.19 3.81
CA GLY A 85 -3.51 9.84 4.31
C GLY A 85 -4.56 9.07 3.53
N ILE A 86 -4.40 9.00 2.21
CA ILE A 86 -5.39 8.37 1.33
C ILE A 86 -4.82 7.05 0.80
N LEU A 87 -5.33 5.92 1.32
CA LEU A 87 -5.11 4.61 0.69
C LEU A 87 -5.89 4.55 -0.61
N THR A 88 -5.25 4.09 -1.68
CA THR A 88 -5.86 3.87 -2.98
C THR A 88 -5.47 2.49 -3.50
N LEU A 89 -6.45 1.72 -3.97
CA LEU A 89 -6.25 0.50 -4.75
C LEU A 89 -6.33 0.84 -6.25
N HIS A 90 -5.44 0.24 -7.04
CA HIS A 90 -5.36 0.44 -8.48
C HIS A 90 -5.35 -0.88 -9.21
N HIS A 91 -6.16 -0.98 -10.26
CA HIS A 91 -6.00 -2.03 -11.24
C HIS A 91 -4.77 -1.74 -12.09
N TYR A 92 -4.01 -2.78 -12.39
CA TYR A 92 -2.98 -2.74 -13.42
C TYR A 92 -3.65 -2.82 -14.81
N ARG A 93 -3.80 -1.68 -15.49
CA ARG A 93 -4.41 -1.57 -16.82
C ARG A 93 -3.52 -0.75 -17.75
N PRO A 94 -2.37 -1.30 -18.19
CA PRO A 94 -1.42 -0.59 -19.05
C PRO A 94 -2.13 0.18 -20.18
N PRO A 95 -1.81 1.48 -20.39
CA PRO A 95 -0.66 2.20 -19.83
C PRO A 95 -0.94 2.88 -18.47
N ARG A 96 -2.00 2.52 -17.75
CA ARG A 96 -2.44 3.20 -16.52
C ARG A 96 -2.49 2.27 -15.31
N LEU A 97 -2.28 2.85 -14.14
CA LEU A 97 -2.78 2.28 -12.89
C LEU A 97 -4.10 2.97 -12.58
N GLU A 98 -5.20 2.24 -12.72
CA GLU A 98 -6.56 2.80 -12.66
C GLU A 98 -7.11 2.70 -11.24
N PRO A 99 -7.29 3.82 -10.50
CA PRO A 99 -7.85 3.79 -9.15
C PRO A 99 -9.28 3.27 -9.15
N TYR A 100 -9.60 2.32 -8.28
CA TYR A 100 -10.98 1.80 -8.17
C TYR A 100 -11.56 1.81 -6.75
N ALA A 101 -10.73 1.98 -5.71
CA ALA A 101 -11.19 2.09 -4.33
C ALA A 101 -10.27 2.99 -3.50
N ARG A 102 -10.84 3.66 -2.48
CA ARG A 102 -10.10 4.54 -1.58
C ARG A 102 -10.56 4.42 -0.12
N ALA A 103 -9.64 4.71 0.79
CA ALA A 103 -9.92 4.96 2.20
C ALA A 103 -9.11 6.17 2.70
N THR A 104 -9.67 6.92 3.65
CA THR A 104 -9.05 8.09 4.26
C THR A 104 -8.60 7.79 5.69
N ASP A 105 -7.93 8.76 6.32
CA ASP A 105 -7.44 8.64 7.70
C ASP A 105 -6.48 7.46 7.92
N VAL A 106 -5.56 7.23 6.97
CA VAL A 106 -4.54 6.19 7.09
C VAL A 106 -3.13 6.74 6.94
N SER A 107 -2.15 6.10 7.59
CA SER A 107 -0.74 6.39 7.39
C SER A 107 0.10 5.13 7.46
N ASN A 108 0.93 4.91 6.44
CA ASN A 108 1.91 3.82 6.40
C ASN A 108 3.36 4.32 6.50
N HIS A 109 3.58 5.56 6.96
CA HIS A 109 4.92 6.13 7.09
C HIS A 109 4.99 7.17 8.20
N ARG A 110 6.09 7.16 8.95
CA ARG A 110 6.42 8.20 9.94
C ARG A 110 7.33 9.25 9.33
N MET A 111 6.95 10.52 9.46
CA MET A 111 7.77 11.63 8.95
C MET A 111 9.20 11.55 9.54
N GLY A 112 10.21 11.61 8.67
CA GLY A 112 11.62 11.57 9.04
C GLY A 112 12.21 10.20 9.37
N GLU A 113 11.41 9.13 9.35
CA GLU A 113 11.89 7.76 9.60
C GLU A 113 12.32 7.08 8.30
N LEU A 114 13.20 6.08 8.40
CA LEU A 114 13.59 5.23 7.26
C LEU A 114 12.62 4.07 7.01
N GLU A 115 11.76 3.76 7.99
CA GLU A 115 10.81 2.66 7.94
C GLU A 115 9.63 3.03 7.04
N GLN A 116 9.63 2.51 5.80
CA GLN A 116 8.58 2.71 4.80
C GLN A 116 7.46 1.65 4.87
N GLN A 117 7.53 0.68 5.78
CA GLN A 117 6.60 -0.46 5.83
C GLN A 117 5.75 -0.44 7.11
N LEU A 118 4.91 0.59 7.28
CA LEU A 118 3.87 0.60 8.32
C LEU A 118 2.50 0.18 7.78
N ALA A 119 2.47 -0.88 6.98
CA ALA A 119 1.25 -1.58 6.59
C ALA A 119 1.60 -3.04 6.27
N VAL A 120 0.65 -3.96 6.45
CA VAL A 120 0.79 -5.35 6.00
C VAL A 120 -0.46 -5.80 5.27
N ILE A 121 -0.26 -6.57 4.20
CA ILE A 121 -1.34 -7.27 3.50
C ILE A 121 -1.45 -8.66 4.11
N VAL A 122 -2.62 -8.98 4.62
CA VAL A 122 -2.97 -10.30 5.16
C VAL A 122 -3.78 -11.03 4.11
N ALA A 123 -3.15 -12.00 3.44
CA ALA A 123 -3.83 -12.88 2.50
C ALA A 123 -4.66 -13.93 3.25
N HIS A 124 -5.84 -14.25 2.72
CA HIS A 124 -6.72 -15.30 3.22
C HIS A 124 -7.08 -16.23 2.06
N SER A 125 -7.21 -17.53 2.32
CA SER A 125 -7.62 -18.50 1.29
C SER A 125 -9.10 -18.45 0.95
N SER A 126 -9.93 -17.95 1.88
CA SER A 126 -11.39 -17.91 1.79
C SER A 126 -11.96 -16.50 1.59
N ASN A 127 -11.13 -15.46 1.74
CA ASN A 127 -11.55 -14.06 1.75
C ASN A 127 -10.57 -13.21 0.95
N ARG A 128 -11.01 -12.02 0.54
CA ARG A 128 -10.16 -11.03 -0.11
C ARG A 128 -9.02 -10.59 0.82
N PRO A 129 -7.84 -10.22 0.28
CA PRO A 129 -6.74 -9.69 1.07
C PRO A 129 -7.17 -8.48 1.92
N THR A 130 -6.71 -8.45 3.16
CA THR A 130 -7.00 -7.34 4.10
C THR A 130 -5.73 -6.55 4.37
N ILE A 131 -5.82 -5.23 4.35
CA ILE A 131 -4.72 -4.33 4.70
C ILE A 131 -4.86 -3.96 6.19
N LEU A 132 -3.85 -4.32 6.99
CA LEU A 132 -3.67 -3.74 8.32
C LEU A 132 -2.82 -2.50 8.19
N ILE A 133 -3.37 -1.35 8.57
CA ILE A 133 -2.73 -0.05 8.42
C ILE A 133 -3.07 0.88 9.59
N PRO A 134 -2.11 1.68 10.08
CA PRO A 134 -2.40 2.68 11.09
C PRO A 134 -3.27 3.82 10.59
N ASN A 135 -3.93 4.51 11.51
CA ASN A 135 -4.54 5.80 11.22
C ASN A 135 -3.51 6.93 11.06
N MET A 136 -3.96 8.15 10.72
CA MET A 136 -3.06 9.28 10.51
C MET A 136 -2.24 9.69 11.74
N GLN A 137 -2.77 9.44 12.95
CA GLN A 137 -2.04 9.71 14.19
C GLN A 137 -1.08 8.57 14.55
N LEU A 138 -1.12 7.45 13.81
CA LEU A 138 -0.38 6.21 14.05
C LEU A 138 -0.69 5.58 15.41
N MET A 139 -1.81 5.96 16.03
CA MET A 139 -2.21 5.58 17.39
C MET A 139 -3.32 4.52 17.37
N ALA A 140 -3.66 4.02 16.19
CA ALA A 140 -4.73 3.06 16.02
C ALA A 140 -4.49 2.21 14.78
N ILE A 141 -4.94 0.94 14.79
CA ILE A 141 -4.88 0.04 13.63
C ILE A 141 -6.27 -0.19 13.04
N GLN A 142 -6.35 -0.02 11.74
CA GLN A 142 -7.51 -0.32 10.90
C GLN A 142 -7.25 -1.60 10.11
N ALA A 143 -8.32 -2.38 9.90
CA ALA A 143 -8.33 -3.56 9.03
C ALA A 143 -9.25 -3.29 7.84
N LEU A 144 -8.66 -3.00 6.68
CA LEU A 144 -9.39 -2.54 5.48
C LEU A 144 -9.42 -3.63 4.41
N ARG A 145 -10.60 -3.99 3.94
CA ARG A 145 -10.80 -4.99 2.87
C ARG A 145 -11.80 -4.48 1.86
N TRP A 146 -11.59 -4.78 0.58
CA TRP A 146 -12.52 -4.40 -0.47
C TRP A 146 -13.63 -5.44 -0.60
N ASP A 147 -14.71 -5.37 0.17
CA ASP A 147 -15.79 -6.37 0.05
C ASP A 147 -16.90 -5.94 -0.93
N VAL A 148 -16.96 -4.64 -1.25
CA VAL A 148 -17.99 -4.04 -2.12
C VAL A 148 -17.36 -3.11 -3.15
N PRO A 149 -17.92 -3.00 -4.37
CA PRO A 149 -17.42 -2.09 -5.38
C PRO A 149 -17.26 -0.64 -4.91
N GLY A 150 -16.11 -0.04 -5.24
CA GLY A 150 -15.82 1.37 -5.00
C GLY A 150 -15.32 1.76 -3.59
N GLN A 151 -15.41 0.88 -2.58
CA GLN A 151 -15.04 1.24 -1.21
C GLN A 151 -14.31 0.13 -0.45
N LEU A 152 -13.31 0.52 0.34
CA LEU A 152 -12.70 -0.34 1.36
C LEU A 152 -13.57 -0.32 2.63
N THR A 153 -13.98 -1.49 3.09
CA THR A 153 -14.74 -1.69 4.32
C THR A 153 -13.78 -1.92 5.49
N GLU A 154 -14.03 -1.25 6.62
CA GLU A 154 -13.35 -1.55 7.87
C GLU A 154 -13.99 -2.79 8.52
N LEU A 155 -13.20 -3.86 8.70
CA LEU A 155 -13.72 -5.18 9.12
C LEU A 155 -14.06 -5.28 10.60
N ALA A 156 -13.51 -4.39 11.42
CA ALA A 156 -13.70 -4.37 12.85
C ALA A 156 -13.55 -2.94 13.36
N HIS A 157 -13.93 -2.68 14.61
CA HIS A 157 -13.57 -1.42 15.23
C HIS A 157 -12.05 -1.24 15.26
N THR A 158 -11.61 -0.04 14.89
CA THR A 158 -10.23 0.41 15.03
C THR A 158 -9.66 0.04 16.40
N LEU A 159 -8.52 -0.64 16.42
CA LEU A 159 -7.80 -0.97 17.65
C LEU A 159 -6.95 0.24 18.08
N VAL A 160 -7.36 0.92 19.15
CA VAL A 160 -6.59 2.03 19.75
C VAL A 160 -5.35 1.47 20.47
N LEU A 161 -4.22 2.13 20.28
CA LEU A 161 -2.91 1.75 20.81
C LEU A 161 -2.44 2.75 21.88
N PRO A 162 -1.65 2.31 22.88
CA PRO A 162 -1.12 3.20 23.92
C PRO A 162 0.00 4.13 23.43
N ALA A 163 0.61 3.82 22.28
CA ALA A 163 1.72 4.56 21.69
C ALA A 163 1.70 4.41 20.16
N ARG A 164 2.50 5.22 19.46
CA ARG A 164 2.50 5.23 17.99
C ARG A 164 3.12 3.95 17.43
N VAL A 165 2.61 3.48 16.30
CA VAL A 165 3.20 2.36 15.57
C VAL A 165 4.57 2.76 15.02
N ALA A 166 5.61 2.00 15.40
CA ALA A 166 6.98 2.20 14.98
C ALA A 166 7.45 1.18 13.94
N ARG A 167 6.86 -0.01 13.90
CA ARG A 167 7.09 -1.05 12.90
C ARG A 167 5.90 -2.00 12.87
N ILE A 168 5.58 -2.53 11.69
CA ILE A 168 4.69 -3.67 11.55
C ILE A 168 5.48 -4.79 10.88
N THR A 169 5.38 -6.01 11.42
CA THR A 169 6.00 -7.20 10.84
C THR A 169 4.89 -8.18 10.49
N PRO A 170 4.81 -8.67 9.24
CA PRO A 170 3.77 -9.61 8.85
C PRO A 170 3.91 -10.92 9.63
N MET A 171 2.77 -11.54 9.92
CA MET A 171 2.68 -12.87 10.50
C MET A 171 1.48 -13.62 9.90
N PRO A 172 1.43 -14.97 9.99
CA PRO A 172 0.28 -15.71 9.50
C PRO A 172 -1.03 -15.19 10.10
N GLY A 173 -1.96 -14.76 9.24
CA GLY A 173 -3.27 -14.22 9.62
C GLY A 173 -3.25 -12.83 10.29
N GLY A 174 -2.15 -12.08 10.22
CA GLY A 174 -2.10 -10.75 10.85
C GLY A 174 -0.76 -10.03 10.82
N GLY A 175 -0.50 -9.26 11.88
CA GLY A 175 0.71 -8.46 12.03
C GLY A 175 1.16 -8.33 13.49
N CYS A 176 2.47 -8.26 13.71
CA CYS A 176 3.09 -7.91 14.97
C CYS A 176 3.55 -6.44 14.93
N LEU A 177 3.13 -5.64 15.88
CA LEU A 177 3.41 -4.21 15.94
C LEU A 177 4.42 -3.90 17.02
N ARG A 178 5.49 -3.20 16.67
CA ARG A 178 6.34 -2.50 17.65
C ARG A 178 5.81 -1.09 17.82
N LEU A 179 5.59 -0.65 19.05
CA LEU A 179 5.21 0.74 19.33
C LEU A 179 6.44 1.58 19.71
N THR A 180 6.29 2.90 19.71
CA THR A 180 7.38 3.85 20.03
C THR A 180 7.82 3.81 21.49
N ASP A 181 6.99 3.29 22.39
CA ASP A 181 7.34 3.07 23.79
C ASP A 181 8.09 1.75 24.02
N GLY A 182 8.35 0.98 22.95
CA GLY A 182 9.02 -0.31 23.00
C GLY A 182 8.10 -1.51 23.27
N SER A 183 6.81 -1.28 23.54
CA SER A 183 5.83 -2.35 23.68
C SER A 183 5.51 -3.04 22.35
N TRP A 184 4.98 -4.26 22.42
CA TRP A 184 4.59 -5.05 21.26
C TRP A 184 3.15 -5.51 21.36
N TRP A 185 2.47 -5.49 20.22
CA TRP A 185 1.07 -5.90 20.08
C TRP A 185 0.92 -6.91 18.96
N ARG A 186 0.02 -7.86 19.14
CA ARG A 186 -0.35 -8.83 18.10
C ARG A 186 -1.75 -8.50 17.61
N VAL A 187 -1.90 -8.31 16.30
CA VAL A 187 -3.20 -8.15 15.65
C VAL A 187 -3.42 -9.35 14.74
N THR A 188 -4.53 -10.03 14.94
CA THR A 188 -4.94 -11.19 14.15
C THR A 188 -6.33 -10.95 13.60
N LEU A 189 -6.54 -11.27 12.34
CA LEU A 189 -7.86 -11.28 11.73
C LEU A 189 -8.49 -12.66 12.00
N ALA A 190 -9.77 -12.66 12.41
CA ALA A 190 -10.54 -13.89 12.47
C ALA A 190 -10.65 -14.48 11.05
N GLN A 191 -10.57 -15.81 10.95
CA GLN A 191 -10.70 -16.52 9.67
C GLN A 191 -12.16 -16.57 9.23
#